data_AF-A0A7Z9YB83-F1
#
_entry.id   AF-A0A7Z9YB83-F1
#
_cell.length_a   1.000
_cell.length_b   1.000
_cell.length_c   1.000
_cell.angle_alpha   90.00
_cell.angle_beta   90.00
_cell.angle_gamma   90.00
#
_symmetry.space_group_name_H-M   'P 1'
#
loop_
_entity.id
_entity.type
_entity.pdbx_description
1 polymer ?
#
loop_
_entity_poly.entity_id
_entity_poly.type
_entity_poly.pdbx_seq_one_letter_code
_entity_poly.pdbx_strand_id
1 'polypeptide(L)'
;MRRDERFSLLARLGWWLFMTGMILLILSVGFGLASIIYSILSDGIIAGFSSALKAVAWIVLSLILMALSEISALLISIERGIGSLMDEISKLQVKPPVEEEGGETIFDEFGIEIAERRG
;
A
#
# COMPACT_ATOMS: atom_id res chain seq x y z
N MET A 1 -3.92 -18.55 -6.12
CA MET A 1 -3.84 -17.63 -4.97
C MET A 1 -4.66 -16.39 -5.30
N ARG A 2 -5.67 -16.10 -4.48
CA ARG A 2 -6.54 -14.92 -4.64
C ARG A 2 -5.73 -13.65 -4.35
N ARG A 3 -6.09 -12.50 -4.97
CA ARG A 3 -5.38 -11.21 -4.85
C ARG A 3 -5.15 -10.83 -3.39
N ASP A 4 -6.13 -11.09 -2.54
CA ASP A 4 -6.13 -10.76 -1.10
C ASP A 4 -5.05 -11.50 -0.29
N GLU A 5 -4.69 -12.73 -0.69
CA GLU A 5 -3.65 -13.51 -0.01
C GLU A 5 -2.26 -12.92 -0.24
N ARG A 6 -2.00 -12.39 -1.45
CA ARG A 6 -0.72 -11.75 -1.80
C ARG A 6 -0.51 -10.46 -1.02
N PHE A 7 -1.56 -9.66 -0.86
CA PHE A 7 -1.53 -8.44 -0.03
C PHE A 7 -1.32 -8.73 1.45
N SER A 8 -1.95 -9.80 1.96
CA SER A 8 -1.75 -10.24 3.34
C SER A 8 -0.30 -10.63 3.61
N LEU A 9 0.33 -11.37 2.68
CA LEU A 9 1.74 -11.76 2.79
C LEU A 9 2.68 -10.56 2.71
N LEU A 10 2.47 -9.62 1.78
CA LEU A 10 3.29 -8.40 1.68
C LEU A 10 3.17 -7.52 2.93
N ALA A 11 1.95 -7.32 3.46
CA ALA A 11 1.73 -6.55 4.67
C ALA A 11 2.44 -7.18 5.89
N ARG A 12 2.38 -8.52 5.98
CA ARG A 12 3.07 -9.26 7.04
C ARG A 12 4.60 -9.16 6.91
N LEU A 13 5.13 -9.27 5.69
CA LEU A 13 6.56 -9.07 5.40
C LEU A 13 7.03 -7.66 5.75
N GLY A 14 6.26 -6.63 5.37
CA GLY A 14 6.54 -5.24 5.75
C GLY A 14 6.60 -5.07 7.27
N TRP A 15 5.62 -5.60 8.00
CA TRP A 15 5.63 -5.57 9.46
C TRP A 15 6.87 -6.23 10.07
N TRP A 16 7.27 -7.40 9.58
CA TRP A 16 8.49 -8.08 10.04
C TRP A 16 9.75 -7.27 9.72
N LEU A 17 9.85 -6.66 8.54
CA LEU A 17 10.96 -5.79 8.17
C LEU A 17 11.04 -4.56 9.07
N PHE A 18 9.90 -3.92 9.36
CA PHE A 18 9.83 -2.79 10.26
C PHE A 18 10.25 -3.16 11.68
N MET A 19 9.71 -4.25 12.23
CA MET A 19 10.05 -4.72 13.57
C MET A 19 11.52 -5.10 13.69
N THR A 20 12.06 -5.79 12.68
CA THR A 20 13.47 -6.14 12.62
C THR A 20 14.33 -4.89 12.55
N GLY A 21 13.98 -3.92 11.70
CA GLY A 21 14.67 -2.63 11.58
C GLY A 21 14.68 -1.86 12.90
N MET A 22 13.54 -1.78 13.59
CA MET A 22 13.42 -1.10 14.89
C MET A 22 14.26 -1.77 15.98
N ILE A 23 14.24 -3.10 16.07
CA ILE A 23 15.10 -3.84 17.02
C ILE A 23 16.56 -3.59 16.70
N LEU A 24 16.94 -3.65 15.41
CA LEU A 24 18.31 -3.39 14.97
C LEU A 24 18.74 -1.97 15.33
N LEU A 25 17.87 -0.98 15.16
CA LEU A 25 18.13 0.41 15.51
C LEU A 25 18.41 0.56 17.01
N ILE A 26 17.55 0.01 17.87
CA ILE A 26 17.72 0.08 19.33
C ILE A 26 19.04 -0.58 19.74
N LEU A 27 19.34 -1.77 19.21
CA LEU A 27 20.59 -2.47 19.48
C LEU A 27 21.79 -1.68 18.97
N SER A 28 21.72 -1.13 17.75
CA SER A 28 22.82 -0.39 17.13
C SER A 28 23.13 0.91 17.85
N VAL A 29 22.11 1.63 18.33
CA VAL A 29 22.30 2.83 19.14
C VAL A 29 22.85 2.46 20.52
N GLY A 30 22.24 1.49 21.22
CA GLY A 30 22.66 1.09 22.56
C GLY A 30 24.07 0.49 22.61
N PHE A 31 24.29 -0.60 21.86
CA PHE A 31 25.60 -1.24 21.78
C PHE A 31 26.62 -0.38 21.04
N GLY A 32 26.20 0.41 20.06
CA GLY A 32 27.07 1.36 19.38
C GLY A 32 27.67 2.36 20.36
N LEU A 33 26.82 3.03 21.15
CA LEU A 33 27.26 4.01 22.15
C LEU A 33 28.18 3.38 23.20
N ALA A 34 27.80 2.20 23.72
CA ALA A 34 28.62 1.47 24.68
C ALA A 34 29.98 1.06 24.10
N SER A 35 30.02 0.60 22.84
CA SER A 35 31.27 0.22 22.17
C SER A 35 32.18 1.41 21.89
N ILE A 36 31.61 2.57 21.56
CA ILE A 36 32.37 3.81 21.33
C ILE A 36 33.02 4.26 22.64
N ILE A 37 32.24 4.31 23.73
CA ILE A 37 32.75 4.68 25.06
C ILE A 37 33.86 3.72 25.48
N TYR A 38 33.65 2.41 25.33
CA TYR A 38 34.65 1.40 25.66
C TYR A 38 35.93 1.58 24.84
N SER A 39 35.82 1.71 23.50
CA SER A 39 36.97 1.90 22.61
C SER A 39 37.76 3.19 22.92
N ILE A 40 37.09 4.28 23.30
CA ILE A 40 37.78 5.53 23.69
C ILE A 40 38.57 5.31 24.98
N LEU A 41 38.01 4.57 25.94
CA LEU A 41 38.65 4.29 27.23
C LEU A 41 39.80 3.28 27.11
N SER A 42 39.70 2.27 26.24
CA SER A 42 40.72 1.22 26.09
C SER A 42 41.83 1.59 25.11
N ASP A 43 41.47 2.08 23.92
CA ASP A 43 42.36 2.15 22.76
C ASP A 43 42.52 3.60 22.24
N GLY A 44 41.92 4.56 22.92
CA GLY A 44 41.98 5.97 22.60
C GLY A 44 40.98 6.42 21.52
N ILE A 45 41.03 7.72 21.22
CA ILE A 45 39.99 8.42 20.45
C ILE A 45 39.87 7.89 19.01
N ILE A 46 40.97 7.48 18.39
CA ILE A 46 40.99 6.97 17.00
C ILE A 46 40.21 5.67 16.88
N ALA A 47 40.36 4.75 17.84
CA ALA A 47 39.59 3.51 17.89
C ALA A 47 38.09 3.78 18.11
N GLY A 48 37.77 4.75 18.98
CA GLY A 48 36.41 5.24 19.18
C GLY A 48 35.74 5.72 17.89
N PHE A 49 36.48 6.43 17.04
CA PHE A 49 35.97 6.92 15.76
C PHE A 49 35.65 5.79 14.77
N SER A 50 36.51 4.75 14.70
CA SER A 50 36.26 3.56 13.88
C SER A 50 35.00 2.81 14.34
N SER A 51 34.83 2.64 15.66
CA SER A 51 33.64 2.03 16.25
C SER A 51 32.38 2.85 15.98
N ALA A 52 32.48 4.18 16.05
CA ALA A 52 31.37 5.08 15.73
C ALA A 52 30.94 4.95 14.26
N LEU A 53 31.89 4.87 13.32
CA LEU A 53 31.57 4.69 11.90
C LEU A 53 30.81 3.38 11.65
N LYS A 54 31.21 2.30 12.32
CA LYS A 54 30.50 1.01 12.25
C LYS A 54 29.09 1.11 12.82
N ALA A 55 28.91 1.77 13.96
CA ALA A 55 27.59 1.99 14.56
C ALA A 55 26.67 2.81 13.63
N VAL A 56 27.20 3.85 12.98
CA VAL A 56 26.46 4.64 11.98
C VAL A 56 25.99 3.77 10.82
N ALA A 57 26.84 2.89 10.29
CA ALA A 57 26.45 2.00 9.19
C ALA A 57 25.26 1.10 9.56
N TRP A 58 25.23 0.56 10.78
CA TRP A 58 24.13 -0.26 11.27
C TRP A 58 22.84 0.55 11.50
N ILE A 59 22.96 1.78 12.01
CA ILE A 59 21.84 2.71 12.12
C ILE A 59 21.26 3.01 10.74
N VAL A 60 22.09 3.37 9.76
CA VAL A 60 21.65 3.64 8.39
C VAL A 60 20.94 2.43 7.78
N LEU A 61 21.51 1.23 7.95
CA LEU A 61 20.87 0.00 7.48
C LEU A 61 19.48 -0.19 8.09
N SER A 62 19.34 0.04 9.40
CA SER A 62 18.05 -0.07 10.09
C SER A 62 17.00 0.92 9.55
N LEU A 63 17.41 2.16 9.26
CA LEU A 63 16.54 3.18 8.67
C LEU A 63 16.10 2.82 7.26
N ILE A 64 16.99 2.25 6.44
CA ILE A 64 16.65 1.77 5.10
C ILE A 64 15.60 0.65 5.19
N LEU A 65 15.76 -0.30 6.11
CA LEU A 65 14.78 -1.39 6.30
C LEU A 65 13.40 -0.85 6.69
N MET A 66 13.36 0.15 7.59
CA MET A 66 12.11 0.80 7.98
C MET A 66 11.47 1.57 6.82
N ALA A 67 12.26 2.33 6.06
CA ALA A 67 11.78 3.07 4.89
C ALA A 67 11.21 2.14 3.80
N LEU A 68 11.86 1.00 3.54
CA LEU A 68 11.35 0.01 2.59
C LEU A 68 10.00 -0.58 3.05
N SER A 69 9.82 -0.78 4.35
CA SER A 69 8.53 -1.20 4.89
C SER A 69 7.44 -0.14 4.67
N GLU A 70 7.73 1.12 4.94
CA GLU A 70 6.78 2.23 4.74
C GLU A 70 6.40 2.39 3.27
N ILE A 71 7.38 2.33 2.37
CA ILE A 71 7.14 2.37 0.92
C ILE A 71 6.23 1.20 0.48
N SER A 72 6.47 0.01 1.02
CA SER A 72 5.62 -1.16 0.73
C SER A 72 4.18 -0.95 1.22
N ALA A 73 4.00 -0.37 2.42
CA ALA A 73 2.67 -0.05 2.94
C ALA A 73 1.95 1.02 2.10
N LEU A 74 2.68 2.05 1.65
CA LEU A 74 2.18 3.07 0.73
C LEU A 74 1.73 2.48 -0.59
N LEU A 75 2.52 1.60 -1.22
CA LEU A 75 2.17 0.93 -2.46
C LEU A 75 0.90 0.08 -2.31
N ILE A 76 0.77 -0.67 -1.21
CA ILE A 76 -0.45 -1.45 -0.93
C ILE A 76 -1.66 -0.54 -0.76
N SER A 77 -1.50 0.60 -0.08
CA SER A 77 -2.57 1.59 0.10
C SER A 77 -3.03 2.17 -1.24
N ILE A 78 -2.08 2.53 -2.11
CA ILE A 78 -2.35 3.05 -3.46
C ILE A 78 -3.06 1.99 -4.31
N GLU A 79 -2.58 0.74 -4.33
CA GLU A 79 -3.23 -0.33 -5.10
C GLU A 79 -4.67 -0.62 -4.63
N ARG A 80 -4.92 -0.53 -3.32
CA ARG A 80 -6.27 -0.64 -2.76
C ARG A 80 -7.15 0.54 -3.16
N GLY A 81 -6.61 1.76 -3.12
CA GLY A 81 -7.31 2.97 -3.55
C GLY A 81 -7.70 2.92 -5.03
N ILE A 82 -6.76 2.54 -5.91
CA ILE A 82 -7.02 2.39 -7.35
C ILE A 82 -8.07 1.30 -7.60
N GLY A 83 -7.98 0.16 -6.90
CA GLY A 83 -8.98 -0.90 -7.02
C GLY A 83 -10.38 -0.42 -6.65
N SER A 84 -10.51 0.30 -5.53
CA SER A 84 -11.79 0.87 -5.09
C SER A 84 -12.35 1.88 -6.08
N LEU A 85 -11.50 2.76 -6.62
CA LEU A 85 -11.91 3.74 -7.63
C LEU A 85 -12.35 3.07 -8.93
N MET A 86 -11.65 2.02 -9.37
CA MET A 86 -12.02 1.29 -10.58
C MET A 86 -13.35 0.53 -10.40
N ASP A 87 -13.57 -0.06 -9.22
CA ASP A 87 -14.85 -0.68 -8.87
C ASP A 87 -15.98 0.34 -8.85
N GLU A 88 -15.74 1.55 -8.32
CA GLU A 88 -16.73 2.63 -8.31
C GLU A 88 -17.02 3.17 -9.72
N ILE A 89 -15.99 3.35 -10.56
CA ILE A 89 -16.14 3.71 -11.97
C ILE A 89 -16.93 2.64 -12.73
N SER A 90 -16.63 1.36 -12.51
CA SER A 90 -17.33 0.26 -13.19
C SER A 90 -18.83 0.26 -12.87
N LYS A 91 -19.23 0.53 -11.62
CA LYS A 91 -20.63 0.68 -11.22
C LYS A 91 -21.32 1.85 -11.93
N LEU A 92 -20.61 2.94 -12.18
CA LEU A 92 -21.12 4.10 -12.90
C LEU A 92 -21.18 3.88 -14.43
N GLN A 93 -20.34 2.98 -14.97
CA GLN A 93 -20.32 2.63 -16.40
C GLN A 93 -21.34 1.55 -16.78
N VAL A 94 -21.94 0.84 -15.82
CA VAL A 94 -23.12 0.01 -16.09
C VAL A 94 -24.29 0.96 -16.36
N LYS A 95 -24.46 1.31 -17.63
CA LYS A 95 -25.66 1.92 -18.19
C LYS A 95 -26.88 1.17 -17.64
N PRO A 96 -27.95 1.83 -17.16
CA PRO A 96 -29.17 1.12 -16.82
C PRO A 96 -29.57 0.26 -18.03
N PRO A 97 -30.00 -0.99 -17.84
CA PRO A 97 -30.49 -1.79 -18.95
C PRO A 97 -31.55 -0.97 -19.66
N VAL A 98 -31.30 -0.65 -20.94
CA VAL A 98 -32.34 -0.13 -21.80
C VAL A 98 -33.30 -1.31 -21.92
N GLU A 99 -34.46 -1.20 -21.29
CA GLU A 99 -35.59 -2.08 -21.58
C GLU A 99 -35.89 -1.89 -23.06
N GLU A 100 -35.37 -2.81 -23.89
CA GLU A 100 -35.90 -3.07 -25.22
C GLU A 100 -37.28 -3.73 -25.04
N GLU A 101 -38.29 -2.95 -24.65
CA GLU A 101 -39.66 -3.30 -24.99
C GLU A 101 -39.96 -2.70 -26.37
N GLY A 102 -39.76 -3.54 -27.37
CA GLY A 102 -40.25 -3.32 -28.71
C GLY A 102 -41.76 -3.09 -28.69
N GLY A 103 -42.16 -1.95 -29.23
CA GLY A 103 -43.55 -1.58 -29.48
C GLY A 103 -43.58 -0.14 -29.94
N GLU A 104 -43.44 0.10 -31.25
CA GLU A 104 -43.76 1.40 -31.85
C GLU A 104 -45.22 1.74 -31.54
N THR A 105 -45.47 2.53 -30.50
CA THR A 105 -46.76 3.18 -30.28
C THR A 105 -46.78 4.46 -31.09
N ILE A 106 -47.48 4.45 -32.23
CA ILE A 106 -47.86 5.65 -32.95
C ILE A 106 -48.89 6.39 -32.09
N PHE A 107 -48.54 7.58 -31.61
CA PHE A 107 -49.45 8.47 -30.91
C PHE A 107 -50.13 9.40 -31.91
N ASP A 108 -51.46 9.48 -31.88
CA ASP A 108 -52.21 10.53 -32.58
C ASP A 108 -52.08 11.87 -31.83
N GLU A 109 -52.39 13.00 -32.48
CA GLU A 109 -52.16 14.39 -32.00
C GLU A 109 -52.84 14.71 -30.64
N PHE A 110 -53.65 13.80 -30.11
CA PHE A 110 -54.35 13.88 -28.82
C PHE A 110 -53.89 12.86 -27.76
N GLY A 111 -52.82 12.08 -28.02
CA GLY A 111 -52.17 11.24 -27.00
C GLY A 111 -52.95 9.99 -26.58
N ILE A 112 -53.73 9.39 -27.48
CA ILE A 112 -54.50 8.17 -27.23
C ILE A 112 -53.83 6.97 -27.92
N GLU A 113 -53.64 5.87 -27.20
CA GLU A 113 -53.07 4.62 -27.70
C GLU A 113 -54.09 3.87 -28.59
N ILE A 114 -53.75 3.66 -29.87
CA ILE A 114 -54.58 2.86 -30.79
C ILE A 114 -53.87 1.52 -31.03
N ALA A 115 -54.37 0.46 -30.40
CA ALA A 115 -53.95 -0.90 -30.73
C ALA A 115 -54.43 -1.26 -32.15
N GLU A 116 -53.49 -1.52 -33.05
CA GLU A 116 -53.73 -1.85 -34.45
C GLU A 116 -54.52 -3.17 -34.58
N ARG A 117 -55.83 -3.09 -34.83
CA ARG A 117 -56.64 -4.26 -35.19
C ARG A 117 -56.65 -4.42 -36.70
N ARG A 118 -55.85 -5.37 -37.20
CA ARG A 118 -55.99 -5.93 -38.55
C ARG A 118 -57.43 -6.40 -38.79
N GLY A 119 -58.03 -5.93 -39.88
CA GLY A 119 -59.28 -6.38 -40.47
C GLY A 119 -59.43 -5.81 -41.86
#